data_AF-A0A4Y7SAQ1-F1
#
_entry.id   AF-A0A4Y7SAQ1-F1
#
_cell.length_a   1.000
_cell.length_b   1.000
_cell.length_c   1.000
_cell.angle_alpha   90.00
_cell.angle_beta   90.00
_cell.angle_gamma   90.00
#
_symmetry.space_group_name_H-M   'P 1'
#
loop_
_entity.id
_entity.type
_entity.pdbx_description
1 polymer ?
#
loop_
_entity_poly.entity_id
_entity_poly.type
_entity_poly.pdbx_seq_one_letter_code
_entity_poly.pdbx_strand_id
1 'polypeptide(L)'
;LQFRSSIDHFTATNKDFWSWELTLKDWDAIQTVCDWLAAFKSATREMLTTKAPVLSKAVAVFQGLQDNLKSALRNIPSTVSPNVKMAFVNAHNKLAEHYSKFDDSLY
;
A
#
# COMPACT_ATOMS: atom_id res chain seq x y z
N LEU A 1 9.31 9.37 -3.88
CA LEU A 1 8.30 10.00 -4.76
C LEU A 1 8.95 10.87 -5.84
N GLN A 2 8.74 10.57 -7.13
CA GLN A 2 9.45 11.22 -8.25
C GLN A 2 9.17 12.73 -8.40
N PHE A 3 7.95 13.17 -8.04
CA PHE A 3 7.51 14.55 -8.28
C PHE A 3 7.46 15.43 -7.02
N ARG A 4 7.97 14.94 -5.88
CA ARG A 4 7.91 15.67 -4.60
C ARG A 4 8.49 17.08 -4.72
N SER A 5 9.73 17.19 -5.18
CA SER A 5 10.42 18.48 -5.32
C SER A 5 9.72 19.43 -6.30
N SER A 6 9.10 18.90 -7.36
CA SER A 6 8.34 19.70 -8.32
C SER A 6 7.05 20.25 -7.71
N ILE A 7 6.36 19.43 -6.91
CA ILE A 7 5.11 19.80 -6.22
C ILE A 7 5.42 20.84 -5.14
N ASP A 8 6.43 20.59 -4.30
CA ASP A 8 6.84 21.53 -3.24
C ASP A 8 7.27 22.88 -3.82
N HIS A 9 8.03 22.88 -4.94
CA HIS A 9 8.40 24.12 -5.63
C HIS A 9 7.18 24.85 -6.22
N PHE A 10 6.23 24.10 -6.81
CA PHE A 10 5.03 24.68 -7.39
C PHE A 10 4.13 25.33 -6.34
N THR A 11 3.90 24.68 -5.20
CA THR A 11 3.10 25.25 -4.09
C THR A 11 3.79 26.44 -3.46
N ALA A 12 5.11 26.39 -3.26
CA ALA A 12 5.87 27.52 -2.71
C ALA A 12 5.81 28.78 -3.61
N THR A 13 5.84 28.58 -4.94
CA THR A 13 5.84 29.67 -5.93
C THR A 13 4.45 30.29 -6.11
N ASN A 14 3.39 29.50 -6.02
CA ASN A 14 2.02 29.94 -6.31
C ASN A 14 1.21 30.08 -5.01
N LYS A 15 1.08 31.32 -4.52
CA LYS A 15 0.42 31.64 -3.23
C LYS A 15 -1.00 31.09 -3.08
N ASP A 16 -1.72 30.92 -4.18
CA ASP A 16 -3.09 30.37 -4.21
C ASP A 16 -3.15 28.92 -3.69
N PHE A 17 -2.01 28.21 -3.67
CA PHE A 17 -1.92 26.80 -3.27
C PHE A 17 -1.24 26.58 -1.93
N TRP A 18 -0.92 27.63 -1.16
CA TRP A 18 -0.29 27.47 0.17
C TRP A 18 -1.16 26.67 1.15
N SER A 19 -2.48 26.75 1.03
CA SER A 19 -3.39 25.93 1.84
C SER A 19 -3.31 24.42 1.54
N TRP A 20 -2.65 24.04 0.45
CA TRP A 20 -2.45 22.65 0.01
C TRP A 20 -0.99 22.21 0.17
N GLU A 21 -0.16 23.02 0.84
CA GLU A 21 1.22 22.64 1.12
C GLU A 21 1.25 21.38 2.01
N LEU A 22 1.92 20.35 1.50
CA LEU A 22 2.03 19.07 2.18
C LEU A 22 3.14 19.15 3.22
N THR A 23 2.83 18.76 4.45
CA THR A 23 3.86 18.68 5.49
C THR A 23 4.77 17.49 5.23
N LEU A 24 5.93 17.46 5.91
CA LEU A 24 6.80 16.28 5.89
C LEU A 24 6.05 14.99 6.28
N LYS A 25 5.13 15.08 7.24
CA LYS A 25 4.32 13.92 7.68
C LYS A 25 3.34 13.44 6.60
N ASP A 26 2.79 14.36 5.81
CA ASP A 26 1.92 14.00 4.69
C ASP A 26 2.72 13.28 3.60
N TRP A 27 3.93 13.77 3.32
CA TRP A 27 4.84 13.11 2.40
C TRP A 27 5.26 11.71 2.87
N ASP A 28 5.54 11.53 4.15
CA ASP A 28 5.87 10.21 4.72
C ASP A 28 4.68 9.24 4.63
N ALA A 29 3.46 9.74 4.85
CA ALA A 29 2.24 8.97 4.67
C ALA A 29 2.04 8.54 3.22
N ILE A 30 2.18 9.47 2.26
CA ILE A 30 2.08 9.18 0.82
C ILE A 30 3.15 8.16 0.42
N GLN A 31 4.37 8.29 0.92
CA GLN A 31 5.47 7.35 0.63
C GLN A 31 5.12 5.95 1.15
N THR A 32 4.58 5.83 2.36
CA THR A 32 4.11 4.55 2.93
C THR A 32 3.06 3.88 2.04
N VAL A 33 2.10 4.66 1.50
CA VAL A 33 1.09 4.14 0.57
C VAL A 33 1.72 3.69 -0.75
N CYS A 34 2.61 4.49 -1.32
CA CYS A 34 3.30 4.16 -2.56
C CYS A 34 4.16 2.91 -2.43
N ASP A 35 4.87 2.73 -1.32
CA ASP A 35 5.71 1.56 -1.07
C ASP A 35 4.86 0.29 -0.99
N TRP A 36 3.72 0.35 -0.31
CA TRP A 36 2.77 -0.76 -0.29
C TRP A 36 2.22 -1.09 -1.69
N LEU A 37 1.80 -0.09 -2.46
CA LEU A 37 1.31 -0.29 -3.83
C LEU A 37 2.39 -0.88 -4.74
N ALA A 38 3.65 -0.48 -4.57
CA ALA A 38 4.78 -1.03 -5.31
C ALA A 38 5.01 -2.51 -4.96
N ALA A 39 4.97 -2.86 -3.67
CA ALA A 39 5.06 -4.25 -3.21
C ALA A 39 3.92 -5.11 -3.79
N PHE A 40 2.69 -4.60 -3.73
CA PHE A 40 1.51 -5.25 -4.31
C PHE A 40 1.68 -5.48 -5.83
N LYS A 41 2.04 -4.44 -6.58
CA LYS A 41 2.29 -4.54 -8.02
C LYS A 41 3.38 -5.56 -8.35
N SER A 42 4.46 -5.59 -7.57
CA SER A 42 5.55 -6.55 -7.75
C SER A 42 5.07 -7.98 -7.53
N ALA A 43 4.36 -8.24 -6.44
CA ALA A 43 3.78 -9.54 -6.11
C ALA A 43 2.79 -10.02 -7.19
N THR A 44 1.89 -9.15 -7.66
CA THR A 44 0.97 -9.47 -8.74
C THR A 44 1.71 -9.79 -10.04
N ARG A 45 2.75 -9.03 -10.39
CA ARG A 45 3.58 -9.30 -11.58
C ARG A 45 4.24 -10.68 -11.49
N GLU A 46 4.79 -11.03 -10.32
CA GLU A 46 5.38 -12.35 -10.10
C GLU A 46 4.36 -13.48 -10.28
N MET A 47 3.17 -13.33 -9.70
CA MET A 47 2.08 -14.30 -9.85
C MET A 47 1.63 -14.44 -11.31
N LEU A 48 1.43 -13.34 -12.03
CA LEU A 48 0.97 -13.34 -13.42
C LEU A 48 1.99 -13.90 -14.42
N THR A 49 3.28 -13.71 -14.15
CA THR A 49 4.35 -14.21 -15.04
C THR A 49 4.67 -15.69 -14.82
N THR A 50 4.19 -16.27 -13.72
CA THR A 50 4.41 -17.69 -13.42
C THR A 50 3.35 -18.53 -14.13
N LYS A 51 3.76 -19.37 -15.11
CA LYS A 51 2.85 -20.21 -15.92
C LYS A 51 1.94 -21.13 -15.11
N ALA A 52 2.40 -21.57 -13.93
CA ALA A 52 1.62 -22.28 -12.93
C ALA A 52 2.25 -21.98 -11.56
N PRO A 53 1.73 -21.00 -10.79
CA PRO A 53 2.25 -20.76 -9.46
C PRO A 53 2.00 -21.98 -8.59
N VAL A 54 3.07 -22.56 -8.05
CA VAL A 54 2.96 -23.62 -7.04
C VAL A 54 2.23 -23.04 -5.84
N LEU A 55 1.27 -23.78 -5.27
CA LEU A 55 0.42 -23.33 -4.16
C LEU A 55 1.24 -22.73 -3.00
N SER A 56 2.36 -23.38 -2.64
CA SER A 56 3.29 -22.90 -1.61
C SER A 56 3.86 -21.51 -1.91
N LYS A 57 4.11 -21.21 -3.18
CA LYS A 57 4.62 -19.91 -3.64
C LYS A 57 3.52 -18.85 -3.60
N ALA A 58 2.30 -19.19 -4.01
CA ALA A 58 1.16 -18.28 -3.92
C ALA A 58 0.87 -17.90 -2.45
N VAL A 59 0.85 -18.88 -1.54
CA VAL A 59 0.66 -18.68 -0.09
C VAL A 59 1.73 -17.76 0.49
N ALA A 60 3.01 -18.00 0.19
CA ALA A 60 4.10 -17.16 0.68
C ALA A 60 3.98 -15.70 0.21
N VAL A 61 3.58 -15.48 -1.04
CA VAL A 61 3.35 -14.12 -1.57
C VAL A 61 2.17 -13.44 -0.87
N PHE A 62 1.06 -14.15 -0.65
CA PHE A 62 -0.09 -13.60 0.09
C PHE A 62 0.27 -13.24 1.54
N GLN A 63 1.00 -14.11 2.24
CA GLN A 63 1.50 -13.83 3.60
C GLN A 63 2.42 -12.61 3.62
N GLY A 64 3.37 -12.51 2.68
CA GLY A 64 4.25 -11.36 2.56
C GLY A 64 3.49 -10.05 2.34
N LEU A 65 2.41 -10.06 1.56
CA LEU A 65 1.55 -8.88 1.38
C LEU A 65 0.80 -8.48 2.64
N GLN A 66 0.29 -9.46 3.42
CA GLN A 66 -0.38 -9.19 4.69
C GLN A 66 0.58 -8.61 5.73
N ASP A 67 1.80 -9.13 5.82
CA ASP A 67 2.81 -8.63 6.75
C ASP A 67 3.29 -7.23 6.37
N ASN A 68 3.42 -6.96 5.06
CA ASN A 68 3.72 -5.62 4.57
C ASN A 68 2.59 -4.62 4.94
N LEU A 69 1.31 -5.01 4.79
CA LEU A 69 0.17 -4.21 5.23
C LEU A 69 0.18 -3.93 6.73
N LYS A 70 0.46 -4.95 7.55
CA LYS A 70 0.55 -4.79 9.02
C LYS A 70 1.67 -3.82 9.40
N SER A 71 2.82 -3.92 8.73
CA SER A 71 3.94 -3.00 8.92
C SER A 71 3.56 -1.57 8.54
N ALA A 72 2.95 -1.39 7.37
CA ALA A 72 2.47 -0.09 6.91
C ALA A 72 1.45 0.51 7.89
N LEU A 73 0.47 -0.28 8.37
CA LEU A 73 -0.51 0.16 9.36
C LEU A 73 0.11 0.64 10.68
N ARG A 74 1.20 0.00 11.13
CA ARG A 74 1.93 0.42 12.34
C ARG A 74 2.70 1.73 12.14
N ASN A 75 3.20 1.96 10.93
CA ASN A 75 4.05 3.11 10.62
C ASN A 75 3.26 4.33 10.12
N ILE A 76 1.97 4.17 9.76
CA ILE A 76 1.12 5.30 9.35
C ILE A 76 0.96 6.29 10.52
N PRO A 77 1.31 7.58 10.32
CA PRO A 77 1.14 8.60 11.35
C PRO A 77 -0.33 8.72 11.81
N SER A 78 -0.53 9.03 13.09
CA SER A 78 -1.88 9.23 13.64
C SER A 78 -2.62 10.43 13.04
N THR A 79 -1.88 11.36 12.43
CA THR A 79 -2.37 12.57 11.76
C THR A 79 -2.98 12.30 10.40
N VAL A 80 -2.76 11.12 9.81
CA VAL A 80 -3.29 10.77 8.49
C VAL A 80 -4.80 10.57 8.58
N SER A 81 -5.51 11.02 7.53
CA SER A 81 -6.96 10.86 7.41
C SER A 81 -7.41 9.43 7.76
N PRO A 82 -8.48 9.27 8.57
CA PRO A 82 -9.00 7.96 8.95
C PRO A 82 -9.37 7.10 7.74
N ASN A 83 -9.69 7.71 6.61
CA ASN A 83 -9.98 7.02 5.35
C ASN A 83 -8.79 6.19 4.85
N VAL A 84 -7.56 6.67 5.02
CA VAL A 84 -6.36 5.93 4.60
C VAL A 84 -6.18 4.70 5.49
N LYS A 85 -6.28 4.86 6.81
CA LYS A 85 -6.21 3.73 7.75
C LYS A 85 -7.28 2.69 7.43
N MET A 86 -8.51 3.13 7.18
CA MET A 86 -9.62 2.25 6.80
C MET A 86 -9.35 1.55 5.46
N ALA A 87 -8.76 2.21 4.47
CA ALA A 87 -8.38 1.59 3.21
C ALA A 87 -7.35 0.47 3.40
N PHE A 88 -6.34 0.66 4.26
CA PHE A 88 -5.37 -0.39 4.60
C PHE A 88 -6.01 -1.57 5.34
N VAL A 89 -6.91 -1.30 6.29
CA VAL A 89 -7.67 -2.35 6.99
C VAL A 89 -8.54 -3.13 6.01
N ASN A 90 -9.23 -2.44 5.10
CA ASN A 90 -10.04 -3.09 4.08
C ASN A 90 -9.20 -3.94 3.13
N ALA A 91 -8.02 -3.46 2.71
CA ALA A 91 -7.08 -4.23 1.90
C ALA A 91 -6.59 -5.49 2.62
N HIS A 92 -6.28 -5.38 3.92
CA HIS A 92 -5.87 -6.52 4.75
C HIS A 92 -7.00 -7.55 4.85
N ASN A 93 -8.22 -7.12 5.16
CA ASN A 93 -9.38 -8.01 5.23
C ASN A 93 -9.70 -8.67 3.89
N LYS A 94 -9.54 -7.93 2.78
CA LYS A 94 -9.79 -8.49 1.44
C LYS A 94 -8.79 -9.59 1.09
N LEU A 95 -7.51 -9.40 1.44
CA LEU A 95 -6.49 -10.45 1.27
C LEU A 95 -6.74 -11.65 2.18
N ALA A 96 -7.19 -11.43 3.41
CA ALA A 96 -7.56 -12.50 4.33
C ALA A 96 -8.77 -13.32 3.82
N GLU A 97 -9.81 -12.66 3.30
CA GLU A 97 -10.97 -13.31 2.68
C GLU A 97 -10.58 -14.16 1.46
N HIS A 98 -9.68 -13.64 0.62
CA HIS A 98 -9.16 -14.43 -0.50
C HIS A 98 -8.40 -15.66 -0.02
N TYR A 99 -7.56 -15.51 1.01
CA TYR A 99 -6.82 -16.62 1.59
C TYR A 99 -7.75 -17.69 2.18
N SER A 100 -8.77 -17.30 2.95
CA SER A 100 -9.71 -18.26 3.54
C SER A 100 -10.48 -19.02 2.46
N LYS A 101 -10.87 -18.36 1.36
CA LYS A 101 -11.51 -19.04 0.22
C LYS A 101 -10.60 -20.07 -0.45
N PHE A 102 -9.29 -19.83 -0.50
CA PHE A 102 -8.35 -20.83 -0.99
C PHE A 102 -8.23 -22.03 -0.05
N ASP A 103 -8.22 -21.79 1.27
CA ASP A 103 -8.15 -22.83 2.30
C ASP A 103 -9.45 -23.66 2.36
N ASP A 104 -10.61 -23.02 2.29
CA ASP A 104 -11.93 -23.67 2.26
C ASP A 104 -12.13 -24.50 0.98
N SER A 105 -11.51 -24.12 -0.14
CA SER A 105 -11.58 -24.87 -1.41
C SER A 105 -10.73 -26.14 -1.44
N LEU A 106 -9.91 -26.38 -0.40
CA LEU A 106 -9.08 -27.58 -0.24
C LEU A 106 -9.79 -28.72 0.51
N TYR A 107 -11.08 -28.55 0.84
CA TYR A 107 -11.96 -29.55 1.46
C TYR A 107 -13.24 -29.76 0.65
#